data_AF-A0A848SSS7-F1
#
_entry.id   AF-A0A848SSS7-F1
#
_cell.length_a   1.000
_cell.length_b   1.000
_cell.length_c   1.000
_cell.angle_alpha   90.00
_cell.angle_beta   90.00
_cell.angle_gamma   90.00
#
_symmetry.space_group_name_H-M   'P 1'
#
loop_
_entity.id
_entity.type
_entity.pdbx_description
1 polymer ?
#
loop_
_entity_poly.entity_id
_entity_poly.type
_entity_poly.pdbx_seq_one_letter_code
_entity_poly.pdbx_strand_id
1 'polypeptide(L)' 'MPVDEARSLLGVPDDADQQQIRDAHRRLIARVHPDKGGSADLARRVNAARDILLSEVRGRVPDQRD' A
#
# COMPACT_ATOMS: atom_id res chain seq x y z
N MET A 1 8.97 -4.52 -6.30
CA MET A 1 8.23 -3.30 -6.64
C MET A 1 8.91 -2.15 -5.92
N PRO A 2 9.39 -1.11 -6.63
CA PRO A 2 9.92 0.11 -6.02
C PRO A 2 8.84 0.88 -5.24
N VAL A 3 9.25 1.73 -4.29
CA VAL A 3 8.31 2.51 -3.45
C VAL A 3 7.40 3.40 -4.30
N ASP A 4 7.93 4.04 -5.34
CA ASP A 4 7.12 4.91 -6.21
C ASP A 4 6.11 4.14 -7.07
N GLU A 5 6.44 2.91 -7.46
CA GLU A 5 5.48 2.02 -8.11
C GLU A 5 4.38 1.60 -7.11
N ALA A 6 4.74 1.34 -5.85
CA ALA A 6 3.76 1.02 -4.81
C ALA A 6 2.81 2.20 -4.52
N ARG A 7 3.33 3.43 -4.48
CA ARG A 7 2.52 4.67 -4.36
C ARG A 7 1.56 4.82 -5.53
N SER A 8 2.09 4.69 -6.74
CA SER A 8 1.30 4.79 -7.98
C SER A 8 0.21 3.72 -8.03
N LEU A 9 0.51 2.50 -7.60
CA LEU A 9 -0.46 1.40 -7.57
C LEU A 9 -1.58 1.64 -6.55
N LEU A 10 -1.27 2.12 -5.34
CA LEU A 10 -2.31 2.44 -4.36
C LEU A 10 -3.00 3.79 -4.60
N GLY A 11 -2.42 4.65 -5.44
CA GLY A 11 -2.91 6.01 -5.67
C GLY A 11 -2.78 6.90 -4.44
N VAL A 12 -1.62 6.86 -3.79
CA VAL A 12 -1.30 7.67 -2.60
C VAL A 12 -0.13 8.62 -2.87
N PRO A 13 -0.10 9.80 -2.23
CA PRO A 13 1.01 10.74 -2.34
C PRO A 13 2.29 10.23 -1.62
N ASP A 14 3.38 10.96 -1.78
CA ASP A 14 4.69 10.64 -1.21
C ASP A 14 4.78 10.84 0.31
N ASP A 15 3.95 11.73 0.85
CA ASP A 15 3.76 12.06 2.26
C ASP A 15 2.66 11.23 2.94
N ALA A 16 2.08 10.25 2.24
CA ALA A 16 0.98 9.45 2.77
C ALA A 16 1.32 8.75 4.09
N ASP A 17 0.48 8.97 5.10
CA ASP A 17 0.60 8.32 6.39
C ASP A 17 0.11 6.86 6.38
N GLN A 18 0.31 6.15 7.49
CA GLN A 18 -0.10 4.75 7.63
C GLN A 18 -1.61 4.55 7.43
N GLN A 19 -2.43 5.54 7.79
CA GLN A 19 -3.88 5.45 7.70
C GLN A 19 -4.33 5.60 6.24
N GLN A 20 -3.80 6.59 5.52
CA GLN A 20 -4.04 6.83 4.11
C GLN A 20 -3.65 5.61 3.26
N ILE A 21 -2.51 4.96 3.57
CA ILE A 21 -2.07 3.72 2.90
C ILE A 21 -3.08 2.57 3.12
N ARG A 22 -3.54 2.37 4.37
CA ARG A 22 -4.52 1.32 4.69
C ARG A 22 -5.87 1.57 4.02
N ASP A 23 -6.30 2.81 3.94
CA ASP A 23 -7.57 3.18 3.32
C ASP A 23 -7.53 3.01 1.81
N ALA A 24 -6.43 3.40 1.17
CA ALA A 24 -6.20 3.15 -0.25
C ALA A 24 -6.16 1.65 -0.57
N HIS A 25 -5.44 0.87 0.24
CA HIS A 25 -5.41 -0.58 0.12
C HIS A 25 -6.81 -1.21 0.23
N ARG A 26 -7.59 -0.85 1.25
CA ARG A 26 -8.96 -1.38 1.44
C ARG A 26 -9.86 -1.08 0.24
N ARG A 27 -9.82 0.16 -0.28
CA ARG A 27 -10.61 0.54 -1.46
C ARG A 27 -10.21 -0.26 -2.70
N LEU A 28 -8.91 -0.43 -2.92
CA LEU A 28 -8.40 -1.07 -4.13
C LEU A 28 -8.56 -2.58 -4.08
N ILE A 29 -8.24 -3.23 -2.96
CA ILE A 29 -8.36 -4.68 -2.81
C ILE A 29 -9.81 -5.14 -2.98
N ALA A 30 -10.77 -4.35 -2.50
CA ALA A 30 -12.20 -4.62 -2.67
C ALA A 30 -12.67 -4.53 -4.14
N ARG A 31 -11.90 -3.90 -5.04
CA ARG A 31 -12.18 -3.83 -6.48
C ARG A 31 -11.47 -4.93 -7.26
N VAL A 32 -10.25 -5.30 -6.84
CA VAL A 32 -9.39 -6.23 -7.58
C VAL A 32 -9.45 -7.68 -7.08
N HIS A 33 -10.26 -7.96 -6.06
CA HIS A 33 -10.39 -9.31 -5.50
C HIS A 33 -10.96 -10.29 -6.54
N PRO A 34 -10.43 -11.53 -6.65
CA PRO A 34 -10.94 -12.56 -7.56
C PRO A 34 -12.45 -12.81 -7.44
N ASP A 35 -12.96 -12.87 -6.21
CA ASP A 35 -14.38 -13.09 -5.92
C ASP A 35 -15.32 -12.01 -6.49
N LYS A 36 -14.76 -10.86 -6.89
CA LYS A 36 -15.50 -9.75 -7.51
C LYS A 36 -15.14 -9.54 -8.98
N GLY A 37 -14.57 -10.56 -9.63
CA GLY A 37 -14.16 -10.51 -11.04
C GLY A 37 -12.78 -9.87 -11.26
N GLY A 38 -12.01 -9.63 -10.21
CA GLY A 38 -10.61 -9.19 -10.31
C GLY A 38 -9.64 -10.36 -10.53
N SER A 39 -8.33 -10.10 -10.42
CA SER A 39 -7.30 -11.14 -10.61
C SER A 39 -6.47 -11.37 -9.35
N ALA A 40 -6.10 -12.63 -9.13
CA ALA A 40 -5.25 -13.01 -8.00
C ALA A 40 -3.90 -12.29 -8.07
N ASP A 41 -3.35 -12.13 -9.26
CA ASP A 41 -2.08 -11.43 -9.47
C ASP A 41 -2.16 -9.95 -9.11
N LEU A 42 -3.26 -9.27 -9.49
CA LEU A 42 -3.45 -7.86 -9.14
C LEU A 42 -3.68 -7.71 -7.63
N ALA A 43 -4.46 -8.59 -7.01
CA ALA A 43 -4.64 -8.62 -5.57
C ALA A 43 -3.30 -8.81 -4.82
N ARG A 44 -2.43 -9.72 -5.29
CA ARG A 44 -1.08 -9.90 -4.75
C ARG A 44 -0.22 -8.64 -4.88
N ARG A 45 -0.25 -7.96 -6.03
CA ARG A 45 0.49 -6.69 -6.23
C ARG A 45 0.00 -5.59 -5.30
N VAL A 46 -1.31 -5.46 -5.11
CA VAL A 46 -1.92 -4.46 -4.20
C VAL A 46 -1.55 -4.73 -2.74
N ASN A 47 -1.54 -6.00 -2.32
CA ASN A 47 -1.06 -6.38 -0.98
C ASN A 47 0.42 -6.04 -0.80
N ALA A 48 1.27 -6.37 -1.77
CA ALA A 48 2.70 -6.07 -1.71
C ALA A 48 2.97 -4.56 -1.64
N ALA A 49 2.23 -3.74 -2.39
CA ALA A 49 2.35 -2.29 -2.35
C ALA A 49 2.04 -1.72 -0.96
N ARG A 50 0.97 -2.19 -0.31
CA ARG A 50 0.66 -1.80 1.08
C ARG A 50 1.82 -2.13 2.02
N ASP A 51 2.36 -3.34 1.93
CA ASP A 51 3.39 -3.81 2.86
C ASP A 51 4.70 -3.03 2.71
N ILE A 52 5.10 -2.74 1.47
CA ILE A 52 6.25 -1.88 1.16
C ILE A 52 6.06 -0.48 1.76
N LEU A 53 4.91 0.14 1.55
CA LEU A 53 4.65 1.51 2.00
C LEU A 53 4.54 1.62 3.52
N LEU A 54 3.94 0.62 4.19
CA LEU A 54 3.92 0.59 5.66
C LEU A 54 5.31 0.38 6.25
N SER A 55 6.19 -0.39 5.60
CA SER A 55 7.59 -0.52 6.00
C SER A 55 8.36 0.79 5.83
N GLU A 56 8.15 1.47 4.70
CA GLU A 56 8.76 2.77 4.40
C GLU A 56 8.37 3.84 5.43
N VAL A 57 7.08 3.97 5.73
CA VAL A 57 6.61 4.94 6.72
C VAL A 57 7.17 4.64 8.11
N ARG A 58 7.29 3.36 8.50
CA ARG A 58 7.93 2.98 9.77
C ARG A 58 9.43 3.33 9.82
N GLY A 59 10.14 3.17 8.70
CA GLY A 59 11.55 3.56 8.59
C GLY A 59 11.78 5.08 8.60
N ARG A 60 10.76 5.86 8.25
CA ARG A 60 10.79 7.33 8.29
C ARG A 60 10.55 7.92 9.67
N VAL A 61 9.88 7.20 10.56
CA VAL A 61 9.72 7.65 11.95
C VAL A 61 11.11 7.55 12.60
N PRO A 62 11.74 8.67 13.01
CA PRO A 62 12.99 8.62 13.74
C PRO A 62 12.79 7.74 14.97
N ASP A 63 13.72 6.84 15.25
CA ASP A 63 13.72 6.00 16.45
C ASP A 63 13.65 6.91 17.69
N GLN A 64 12.45 7.15 18.24
CA GLN A 64 12.24 7.93 19.46
C GLN A 64 12.57 7.08 20.70
N ARG A 65 13.72 6.41 20.69
CA ARG A 65 14.33 5.79 21.86
C ARG A 65 15.27 6.80 22.51
N ASP A 66 14.67 7.80 23.16
CA ASP A 66 15.28 8.60 24.21
C ASP A 66 14.73 8.14 25.57
#